data_AF-A0AAN8WV74-F1
#
_entry.id   AF-A0AAN8WV74-F1
#
_cell.length_a   1.000
_cell.length_b   1.000
_cell.length_c   1.000
_cell.angle_alpha   90.00
_cell.angle_beta   90.00
_cell.angle_gamma   90.00
#
_symmetry.space_group_name_H-M   'P 1'
#
loop_
_entity.id
_entity.type
_entity.pdbx_description
1 polymer ?
#
loop_
_entity_poly.entity_id
_entity_poly.type
_entity_poly.pdbx_seq_one_letter_code
_entity_poly.pdbx_strand_id
1 'polypeptide(L)'
;MSGTEEKRGRNRKSSGKKVIKKEINEDSFIENGRSEGAKEKDTKSKPLRATSNRKRKCSLEHAEYPHKIKIGSEKVTKSESSKKIISQSSKKTPKSTKKAEVTNKDVKSTEKMATKEVSSTKKKVSSNKTTDKKIKKGGVINEPILRPEKYENLGNGPRAVPFSGKMYVGCHVSGAGGVWNAFENAEECKAKSFALFLRNQRQWVAKPLDDDTVVKWKKAMNDLPPHLILPHGSYLMNLGSPVPETLEKSRGMLLEEIQRCERLGIPHFNFHPGSTLGKISRLECCKTIAESINIVHEQTKGVICVLENMSCQGFTIGGDFHELRCIIEHVKDKARVGVCLDTCHAHAAGYDLGTEAGFQNMLCDFEKIVGWQFLRGVHINDSKGHVGDHLDRHENIGRGKIGKEGFRRIVNCEHFRDLPLILETPWTSNEGYAKEIKILESLIGK
;
A
#
# COMPACT_ATOMS: atom_id res chain seq x y z
N MET A 1 -57.34 49.88 8.50
CA MET A 1 -56.97 50.79 7.41
C MET A 1 -57.15 50.03 6.10
N SER A 2 -58.13 50.48 5.30
CA SER A 2 -58.24 50.45 3.82
C SER A 2 -57.17 49.67 3.01
N GLY A 3 -57.45 48.93 1.95
CA GLY A 3 -58.61 48.74 1.05
C GLY A 3 -58.15 47.75 -0.06
N THR A 4 -58.98 46.82 -0.53
CA THR A 4 -59.72 46.85 -1.83
C THR A 4 -58.85 47.19 -3.05
N GLU A 5 -58.68 46.24 -3.98
CA GLU A 5 -59.21 46.22 -5.38
C GLU A 5 -57.99 46.17 -6.34
N GLU A 6 -57.97 45.65 -7.58
CA GLU A 6 -58.96 45.11 -8.50
C GLU A 6 -58.22 44.30 -9.60
N LYS A 7 -58.99 43.55 -10.37
CA LYS A 7 -58.62 42.80 -11.59
C LYS A 7 -58.10 43.71 -12.72
N ARG A 8 -57.28 43.15 -13.62
CA ARG A 8 -57.53 43.09 -15.10
C ARG A 8 -56.30 42.55 -15.85
N GLY A 9 -56.54 41.56 -16.71
CA GLY A 9 -55.55 41.08 -17.69
C GLY A 9 -55.61 41.82 -19.03
N ARG A 10 -54.64 41.54 -19.91
CA ARG A 10 -54.82 41.32 -21.36
C ARG A 10 -53.48 41.06 -22.08
N ASN A 11 -53.45 39.92 -22.79
CA ASN A 11 -53.08 39.71 -24.20
C ASN A 11 -51.70 40.09 -24.81
N ARG A 12 -51.08 39.01 -25.35
CA ARG A 12 -50.62 38.75 -26.74
C ARG A 12 -49.43 39.52 -27.33
N LYS A 13 -48.41 38.75 -27.75
CA LYS A 13 -47.95 38.44 -29.15
C LYS A 13 -46.53 37.82 -29.04
N SER A 14 -46.25 36.57 -29.41
CA SER A 14 -46.23 35.90 -30.73
C SER A 14 -45.21 36.46 -31.74
N SER A 15 -44.06 35.79 -31.85
CA SER A 15 -43.26 35.58 -33.06
C SER A 15 -42.51 34.25 -32.83
N GLY A 16 -42.53 33.21 -33.67
CA GLY A 16 -42.85 33.11 -35.08
C GLY A 16 -41.58 32.82 -35.86
N LYS A 17 -41.16 31.55 -35.97
CA LYS A 17 -40.33 31.04 -37.07
C LYS A 17 -40.62 29.55 -37.33
N LYS A 18 -41.27 29.30 -38.48
CA LYS A 18 -41.54 28.01 -39.13
C LYS A 18 -40.26 27.52 -39.83
N VAL A 19 -39.86 26.26 -39.62
CA VAL A 19 -40.03 25.07 -40.51
C VAL A 19 -39.14 25.07 -41.76
N ILE A 20 -38.27 24.05 -41.86
CA ILE A 20 -38.12 23.23 -43.08
C ILE A 20 -37.98 21.76 -42.66
N LYS A 21 -38.98 20.94 -43.03
CA LYS A 21 -38.91 19.47 -43.13
C LYS A 21 -38.30 19.09 -44.48
N LYS A 22 -37.55 18.00 -44.52
CA LYS A 22 -37.38 17.18 -45.74
C LYS A 22 -37.43 15.71 -45.33
N GLU A 23 -38.47 15.03 -45.80
CA GLU A 23 -38.60 13.56 -45.90
C GLU A 23 -38.30 13.14 -47.35
N ILE A 24 -38.32 11.81 -47.56
CA ILE A 24 -38.33 11.03 -48.84
C ILE A 24 -36.90 10.56 -49.22
N ASN A 25 -36.57 9.27 -49.41
CA ASN A 25 -37.36 8.08 -49.76
C ASN A 25 -36.74 6.75 -49.28
N GLU A 26 -37.60 5.73 -49.27
CA GLU A 26 -37.38 4.29 -49.14
C GLU A 26 -36.53 3.71 -50.29
N ASP A 27 -35.84 2.59 -50.02
CA ASP A 27 -35.83 1.43 -50.93
C ASP A 27 -35.43 0.14 -50.20
N SER A 28 -36.16 -0.91 -50.54
CA SER A 28 -36.29 -2.23 -49.94
C SER A 28 -35.49 -3.33 -50.66
N PHE A 29 -35.04 -4.36 -49.93
CA PHE A 29 -34.85 -5.77 -50.37
C PHE A 29 -34.77 -6.62 -49.06
N ILE A 30 -35.69 -7.51 -48.64
CA ILE A 30 -36.23 -8.78 -49.21
C ILE A 30 -35.06 -9.70 -49.63
N GLU A 31 -34.83 -10.94 -49.15
CA GLU A 31 -35.60 -11.93 -48.37
C GLU A 31 -34.69 -13.14 -48.01
N ASN A 32 -35.22 -14.06 -47.19
CA ASN A 32 -34.95 -15.51 -47.09
C ASN A 32 -33.63 -15.99 -46.43
N GLY A 33 -33.61 -16.94 -45.49
CA GLY A 33 -34.65 -17.78 -44.90
C GLY A 33 -34.03 -19.04 -44.28
N ARG A 34 -34.72 -19.61 -43.27
CA ARG A 34 -34.66 -21.02 -42.76
C ARG A 34 -33.31 -21.56 -42.24
N SER A 35 -33.21 -22.52 -41.34
CA SER A 35 -34.06 -23.20 -40.33
C SER A 35 -33.16 -24.25 -39.66
N GLU A 36 -33.63 -24.81 -38.53
CA GLU A 36 -33.14 -26.05 -37.85
C GLU A 36 -31.82 -25.87 -37.07
N GLY A 37 -31.68 -26.26 -35.80
CA GLY A 37 -32.36 -27.28 -35.02
C GLY A 37 -31.34 -28.37 -34.64
N ALA A 38 -30.70 -28.29 -33.47
CA ALA A 38 -30.03 -29.45 -32.88
C ALA A 38 -29.78 -29.30 -31.37
N LYS A 39 -30.04 -30.41 -30.69
CA LYS A 39 -30.10 -30.68 -29.26
C LYS A 39 -28.75 -30.61 -28.53
N GLU A 40 -28.81 -30.05 -27.32
CA GLU A 40 -28.37 -30.65 -26.04
C GLU A 40 -27.14 -31.57 -26.04
N LYS A 41 -26.07 -31.15 -25.35
CA LYS A 41 -25.30 -32.01 -24.44
C LYS A 41 -24.73 -31.23 -23.26
N ASP A 42 -25.23 -31.58 -22.08
CA ASP A 42 -24.56 -31.44 -20.79
C ASP A 42 -23.07 -31.81 -20.89
N THR A 43 -22.20 -30.89 -20.47
CA THR A 43 -20.91 -31.27 -19.91
C THR A 43 -20.63 -30.47 -18.65
N LYS A 44 -20.64 -31.18 -17.53
CA LYS A 44 -20.20 -30.76 -16.20
C LYS A 44 -18.85 -30.03 -16.31
N SER A 45 -18.83 -28.74 -16.02
CA SER A 45 -17.60 -27.97 -15.84
C SER A 45 -16.91 -28.39 -14.54
N LYS A 46 -15.84 -29.18 -14.67
CA LYS A 46 -14.86 -29.36 -13.60
C LYS A 46 -13.99 -28.09 -13.52
N PRO A 47 -13.63 -27.60 -12.32
CA PRO A 47 -12.76 -26.44 -12.20
C PRO A 47 -11.35 -26.83 -12.68
N LEU A 48 -10.87 -26.14 -13.72
CA LEU A 48 -9.49 -26.23 -14.18
C LEU A 48 -8.61 -25.55 -13.13
N ARG A 49 -8.03 -26.37 -12.25
CA ARG A 49 -6.83 -26.05 -11.49
C ARG A 49 -5.75 -25.69 -12.53
N ALA A 50 -5.10 -24.54 -12.39
CA ALA A 50 -4.05 -24.08 -13.30
C ALA A 50 -3.01 -25.20 -13.54
N THR A 51 -3.10 -25.87 -14.70
CA THR A 51 -2.15 -26.91 -15.09
C THR A 51 -1.02 -26.28 -15.90
N SER A 52 0.14 -26.21 -15.26
CA SER A 52 1.49 -26.34 -15.82
C SER A 52 1.87 -25.53 -17.07
N ASN A 53 2.68 -24.50 -16.84
CA ASN A 53 4.00 -24.30 -17.44
C ASN A 53 4.14 -24.53 -18.95
N ARG A 54 3.98 -23.47 -19.75
CA ARG A 54 4.98 -23.22 -20.80
C ARG A 54 6.23 -22.69 -20.10
N LYS A 55 7.18 -23.59 -19.81
CA LYS A 55 8.54 -23.21 -19.36
C LYS A 55 9.21 -22.39 -20.47
N ARG A 56 9.01 -21.07 -20.49
CA ARG A 56 10.09 -20.19 -20.94
C ARG A 56 11.16 -20.28 -19.86
N LYS A 57 12.36 -20.67 -20.28
CA LYS A 57 13.49 -20.95 -19.37
C LYS A 57 13.79 -19.65 -18.63
N CYS A 58 13.49 -19.59 -17.33
CA CYS A 58 13.85 -18.47 -16.49
C CYS A 58 15.39 -18.42 -16.44
N SER A 59 16.00 -17.37 -17.02
CA SER A 59 17.45 -17.20 -17.03
C SER A 59 17.91 -16.85 -15.62
N LEU A 60 18.86 -17.63 -15.10
CA LEU A 60 19.36 -17.58 -13.72
C LEU A 60 20.18 -16.33 -13.35
N GLU A 61 20.18 -15.29 -14.18
CA GLU A 61 20.81 -14.02 -13.84
C GLU A 61 19.87 -13.23 -12.91
N HIS A 62 20.02 -13.51 -11.62
CA HIS A 62 19.36 -12.75 -10.56
C HIS A 62 19.89 -11.32 -10.62
N ALA A 63 19.01 -10.32 -10.61
CA ALA A 63 19.44 -8.95 -10.38
C ALA A 63 20.16 -8.89 -9.01
N GLU A 64 21.45 -8.52 -9.01
CA GLU A 64 22.14 -8.21 -7.75
C GLU A 64 21.31 -7.16 -7.00
N TYR A 65 20.99 -7.44 -5.75
CA TYR A 65 20.18 -6.52 -4.97
C TYR A 65 20.96 -5.23 -4.67
N PRO A 66 20.35 -4.04 -4.88
CA PRO A 66 21.07 -2.77 -4.85
C PRO A 66 21.27 -2.27 -3.40
N HIS A 67 22.13 -2.94 -2.63
CA HIS A 67 22.62 -2.43 -1.34
C HIS A 67 24.15 -2.34 -1.26
N LYS A 68 24.85 -2.24 -2.39
CA LYS A 68 26.22 -1.67 -2.39
C LYS A 68 26.11 -0.15 -2.19
N ILE A 69 25.99 0.29 -0.94
CA ILE A 69 26.28 1.67 -0.55
C ILE A 69 27.74 1.92 -0.97
N LYS A 70 27.98 2.80 -1.94
CA LYS A 70 29.32 3.31 -2.24
C LYS A 70 29.80 4.10 -1.02
N ILE A 71 30.47 3.42 -0.08
CA ILE A 71 31.29 4.11 0.92
C ILE A 71 32.48 4.65 0.14
N GLY A 72 32.50 5.96 -0.08
CA GLY A 72 33.66 6.63 -0.65
C GLY A 72 34.87 6.38 0.24
N SER A 73 35.83 5.59 -0.25
CA SER A 73 37.14 5.47 0.36
C SER A 73 37.91 6.76 0.05
N GLU A 74 37.87 7.75 0.94
CA GLU A 74 38.86 8.83 0.91
C GLU A 74 40.22 8.23 1.27
N LYS A 75 41.12 8.22 0.28
CA LYS A 75 42.53 7.92 0.48
C LYS A 75 43.12 8.99 1.39
N VAL A 76 43.51 8.59 2.59
CA VAL A 76 44.39 9.38 3.45
C VAL A 76 45.75 9.49 2.77
N THR A 77 46.06 10.66 2.21
CA THR A 77 47.43 11.06 1.89
C THR A 77 47.95 11.96 2.99
N LYS A 78 48.99 11.50 3.69
CA LYS A 78 49.80 12.30 4.61
C LYS A 78 50.43 13.48 3.85
N SER A 79 50.28 14.68 4.39
CA SER A 79 51.29 15.72 4.27
C SER A 79 51.30 16.58 5.54
N GLU A 80 52.44 16.57 6.22
CA GLU A 80 52.80 17.57 7.22
C GLU A 80 53.18 18.86 6.48
N SER A 81 52.76 20.02 6.99
CA SER A 81 53.69 21.07 7.39
C SER A 81 52.99 22.39 7.78
N SER A 82 53.58 23.00 8.81
CA SER A 82 53.73 24.44 9.02
C SER A 82 52.59 25.25 9.65
N LYS A 83 52.80 25.50 10.94
CA LYS A 83 52.28 26.61 11.75
C LYS A 83 52.36 27.95 11.00
N LYS A 84 51.29 28.75 11.09
CA LYS A 84 51.43 30.21 11.11
C LYS A 84 50.38 30.88 11.99
N ILE A 85 50.92 31.77 12.79
CA ILE A 85 50.37 32.70 13.79
C ILE A 85 49.33 33.63 13.16
N ILE A 86 48.19 33.84 13.82
CA ILE A 86 47.52 35.15 13.91
C ILE A 86 46.92 35.32 15.31
N SER A 87 47.24 36.46 15.89
CA SER A 87 46.91 36.94 17.23
C SER A 87 45.94 38.12 17.18
N GLN A 88 45.22 38.34 18.29
CA GLN A 88 44.49 39.57 18.69
C GLN A 88 43.15 39.80 17.92
N SER A 89 42.06 40.29 18.52
CA SER A 89 41.94 41.31 19.56
C SER A 89 40.52 41.39 20.17
N SER A 90 40.48 41.79 21.45
CA SER A 90 39.52 42.70 22.13
C SER A 90 38.03 42.35 22.36
N LYS A 91 37.76 41.96 23.62
CA LYS A 91 36.82 42.55 24.62
C LYS A 91 35.85 43.66 24.16
N LYS A 92 34.54 43.53 24.48
CA LYS A 92 33.85 44.26 25.59
C LYS A 92 32.32 43.97 25.64
N THR A 93 31.90 43.70 26.88
CA THR A 93 30.58 43.60 27.56
C THR A 93 29.76 44.93 27.62
N PRO A 94 28.60 45.07 28.33
CA PRO A 94 27.47 44.16 28.66
C PRO A 94 26.03 44.81 28.77
N LYS A 95 25.05 43.98 29.22
CA LYS A 95 23.91 44.24 30.14
C LYS A 95 22.61 44.91 29.62
N SER A 96 21.48 44.21 29.79
CA SER A 96 20.50 44.53 30.87
C SER A 96 19.51 43.38 31.13
N THR A 97 19.30 43.05 32.40
CA THR A 97 18.15 42.28 32.92
C THR A 97 17.70 42.96 34.22
N LYS A 98 16.38 43.17 34.35
CA LYS A 98 15.74 43.77 35.54
C LYS A 98 15.39 42.67 36.56
N LYS A 99 15.60 43.04 37.83
CA LYS A 99 15.25 42.33 39.06
C LYS A 99 13.74 42.20 39.27
N ALA A 100 13.33 41.14 39.98
CA ALA A 100 12.52 41.27 41.19
C ALA A 100 12.78 40.04 42.09
N GLU A 101 12.96 40.31 43.38
CA GLU A 101 13.31 39.40 44.45
C GLU A 101 12.24 39.60 45.53
N VAL A 102 11.61 38.52 46.03
CA VAL A 102 10.89 38.52 47.30
C VAL A 102 11.20 37.20 48.03
N THR A 103 11.25 37.34 49.34
CA THR A 103 12.01 36.64 50.36
C THR A 103 11.27 35.51 51.09
N ASN A 104 12.05 34.51 51.51
CA ASN A 104 12.10 33.81 52.81
C ASN A 104 10.88 33.09 53.45
N LYS A 105 11.16 31.81 53.76
CA LYS A 105 11.21 31.15 55.09
C LYS A 105 10.10 30.18 55.53
N ASP A 106 10.59 29.22 56.32
CA ASP A 106 9.98 28.30 57.28
C ASP A 106 9.48 26.94 56.76
N VAL A 107 9.56 25.80 57.49
CA VAL A 107 10.50 25.19 58.45
C VAL A 107 9.87 23.83 58.85
N LYS A 108 10.69 22.78 59.01
CA LYS A 108 10.51 21.52 59.80
C LYS A 108 9.33 20.55 59.53
N SER A 109 9.66 19.25 59.41
CA SER A 109 9.51 18.20 60.46
C SER A 109 9.71 16.79 59.83
N THR A 110 10.76 16.05 60.24
CA THR A 110 10.76 14.78 61.03
C THR A 110 10.12 13.57 60.30
N GLU A 111 10.72 12.39 60.18
CA GLU A 111 11.25 11.49 61.22
C GLU A 111 12.37 10.54 60.71
N LYS A 112 13.01 9.87 61.67
CA LYS A 112 14.25 9.09 61.60
C LYS A 112 14.02 7.68 62.19
N MET A 113 14.87 6.73 61.79
CA MET A 113 15.31 5.50 62.51
C MET A 113 14.31 4.32 62.53
N ALA A 114 14.69 3.03 62.56
CA ALA A 114 15.94 2.40 63.00
C ALA A 114 16.20 1.03 62.30
N THR A 115 17.46 0.63 62.40
CA THR A 115 18.17 -0.58 61.98
C THR A 115 17.85 -1.85 62.80
N LYS A 116 18.04 -3.03 62.19
CA LYS A 116 18.51 -4.26 62.89
C LYS A 116 19.30 -5.16 61.95
N GLU A 117 20.57 -5.40 62.30
CA GLU A 117 21.44 -6.46 61.77
C GLU A 117 21.11 -7.80 62.44
N VAL A 118 21.18 -8.91 61.68
CA VAL A 118 21.59 -10.23 62.20
C VAL A 118 22.42 -10.95 61.12
N SER A 119 23.43 -11.65 61.62
CA SER A 119 24.61 -12.25 61.00
C SER A 119 24.40 -13.53 60.16
N SER A 120 25.20 -13.60 59.09
CA SER A 120 25.98 -14.74 58.57
C SER A 120 25.38 -16.16 58.51
N THR A 121 25.28 -16.69 57.29
CA THR A 121 25.86 -18.00 56.97
C THR A 121 26.25 -18.07 55.49
N LYS A 122 27.54 -18.34 55.24
CA LYS A 122 28.13 -18.55 53.91
C LYS A 122 27.66 -19.88 53.32
N LYS A 123 27.15 -19.87 52.08
CA LYS A 123 27.32 -20.98 51.14
C LYS A 123 27.73 -20.43 49.77
N LYS A 124 28.93 -20.83 49.34
CA LYS A 124 29.50 -20.62 48.01
C LYS A 124 28.60 -21.25 46.95
N VAL A 125 28.19 -20.48 45.95
CA VAL A 125 27.99 -20.97 44.58
C VAL A 125 28.62 -19.96 43.62
N SER A 126 29.31 -20.51 42.63
CA SER A 126 30.27 -19.90 41.71
C SER A 126 29.80 -18.63 41.00
N SER A 127 30.61 -17.58 41.12
CA SER A 127 30.59 -16.41 40.26
C SER A 127 31.06 -16.76 38.84
N ASN A 128 30.13 -16.94 37.91
CA ASN A 128 30.45 -16.77 36.50
C ASN A 128 30.43 -15.27 36.21
N LYS A 129 31.62 -14.73 35.90
CA LYS A 129 31.82 -13.38 35.37
C LYS A 129 30.96 -13.20 34.12
N THR A 130 29.83 -12.52 34.24
CA THR A 130 29.23 -11.84 33.10
C THR A 130 30.15 -10.68 32.73
N THR A 131 30.99 -10.91 31.74
CA THR A 131 31.67 -9.84 31.03
C THR A 131 30.61 -8.92 30.45
N ASP A 132 30.53 -7.69 30.98
CA ASP A 132 29.90 -6.56 30.32
C ASP A 132 30.49 -6.43 28.90
N LYS A 133 29.77 -6.99 27.92
CA LYS A 133 30.05 -6.70 26.52
C LYS A 133 29.60 -5.28 26.27
N LYS A 134 30.57 -4.36 26.34
CA LYS A 134 30.53 -3.05 25.67
C LYS A 134 29.76 -3.18 24.36
N ILE A 135 28.61 -2.52 24.29
CA ILE A 135 27.87 -2.30 23.06
C ILE A 135 28.82 -1.60 22.09
N LYS A 136 29.24 -2.31 21.04
CA LYS A 136 29.97 -1.70 19.92
C LYS A 136 29.00 -0.76 19.21
N LYS A 137 29.29 0.54 19.24
CA LYS A 137 28.72 1.52 18.32
C LYS A 137 29.19 1.20 16.90
N GLY A 138 28.25 1.20 15.95
CA GLY A 138 28.52 1.49 14.54
C GLY A 138 28.63 0.26 13.61
N GLY A 139 27.52 -0.44 13.39
CA GLY A 139 27.32 -1.29 12.22
C GLY A 139 25.99 -0.93 11.57
N VAL A 140 25.93 -0.85 10.24
CA VAL A 140 24.67 -0.61 9.51
C VAL A 140 23.78 -1.84 9.72
N ILE A 141 22.75 -1.70 10.54
CA ILE A 141 21.72 -2.71 10.82
C ILE A 141 20.75 -2.96 9.65
N ASN A 142 21.12 -2.58 8.43
CA ASN A 142 20.30 -2.76 7.22
C ASN A 142 20.77 -3.99 6.43
N GLU A 143 21.06 -5.09 7.12
CA GLU A 143 21.44 -6.35 6.48
C GLU A 143 20.23 -6.90 5.70
N PRO A 144 20.42 -7.32 4.43
CA PRO A 144 19.36 -7.95 3.64
C PRO A 144 18.86 -9.25 4.30
N ILE A 145 17.61 -9.62 4.00
CA ILE A 145 17.06 -10.93 4.39
C ILE A 145 17.84 -12.04 3.66
N LEU A 146 18.08 -13.14 4.36
CA LEU A 146 18.76 -14.31 3.81
C LEU A 146 18.02 -14.85 2.59
N ARG A 147 18.80 -15.26 1.58
CA ARG A 147 18.30 -15.79 0.31
C ARG A 147 18.67 -17.26 0.21
N PRO A 148 17.78 -18.17 0.62
CA PRO A 148 18.06 -19.59 0.49
C PRO A 148 18.09 -20.00 -0.99
N GLU A 149 18.81 -21.08 -1.30
CA GLU A 149 18.83 -21.66 -2.65
C GLU A 149 17.45 -22.16 -3.09
N LYS A 150 16.62 -22.56 -2.11
CA LYS A 150 15.26 -23.09 -2.31
C LYS A 150 14.29 -22.46 -1.31
N TYR A 151 13.08 -22.18 -1.77
CA TYR A 151 11.97 -21.71 -0.93
C TYR A 151 11.03 -22.86 -0.63
N GLU A 152 10.74 -23.07 0.66
CA GLU A 152 9.69 -24.01 1.05
C GLU A 152 8.31 -23.45 0.68
N ASN A 153 7.34 -24.34 0.53
CA ASN A 153 5.96 -23.92 0.26
C ASN A 153 5.35 -23.27 1.52
N LEU A 154 4.82 -22.05 1.39
CA LEU A 154 4.10 -21.34 2.46
C LEU A 154 2.71 -21.91 2.75
N GLY A 155 2.28 -22.91 1.99
CA GLY A 155 0.92 -23.43 2.02
C GLY A 155 0.01 -22.73 1.02
N ASN A 156 -1.29 -22.98 1.16
CA ASN A 156 -2.29 -22.65 0.14
C ASN A 156 -2.63 -21.15 0.04
N GLY A 157 -2.14 -20.30 0.95
CA GLY A 157 -2.50 -18.88 1.02
C GLY A 157 -4.00 -18.66 1.24
N PRO A 158 -4.51 -17.43 1.02
CA PRO A 158 -5.94 -17.16 1.08
C PRO A 158 -6.71 -17.90 -0.03
N ARG A 159 -8.02 -18.06 0.13
CA ARG A 159 -8.85 -18.70 -0.90
C ARG A 159 -8.77 -17.93 -2.22
N ALA A 160 -8.73 -18.66 -3.34
CA ALA A 160 -8.83 -18.06 -4.66
C ALA A 160 -10.20 -17.41 -4.86
N VAL A 161 -10.22 -16.28 -5.56
CA VAL A 161 -11.46 -15.64 -6.02
C VAL A 161 -12.04 -16.42 -7.22
N PRO A 162 -13.36 -16.32 -7.48
CA PRO A 162 -13.95 -16.94 -8.67
C PRO A 162 -13.26 -16.46 -9.95
N PHE A 163 -12.88 -17.41 -10.80
CA PHE A 163 -12.18 -17.09 -12.05
C PHE A 163 -13.20 -16.71 -13.13
N SER A 164 -13.14 -15.46 -13.61
CA SER A 164 -13.89 -14.97 -14.75
C SER A 164 -12.99 -14.68 -15.96
N GLY A 165 -11.67 -14.61 -15.74
CA GLY A 165 -10.67 -14.34 -16.76
C GLY A 165 -10.60 -12.88 -17.21
N LYS A 166 -11.25 -11.95 -16.50
CA LYS A 166 -11.37 -10.53 -16.87
C LYS A 166 -10.33 -9.67 -16.18
N MET A 167 -10.01 -8.51 -16.78
CA MET A 167 -9.22 -7.46 -16.13
C MET A 167 -10.16 -6.42 -15.50
N TYR A 168 -9.95 -6.13 -14.22
CA TYR A 168 -10.74 -5.16 -13.46
C TYR A 168 -9.91 -3.91 -13.17
N VAL A 169 -9.73 -3.09 -14.21
CA VAL A 169 -8.98 -1.82 -14.12
C VAL A 169 -9.84 -0.78 -13.43
N GLY A 170 -9.23 -0.07 -12.48
CA GLY A 170 -9.87 0.94 -11.66
C GLY A 170 -8.86 1.96 -11.13
N CYS A 171 -9.25 2.68 -10.08
CA CYS A 171 -8.43 3.73 -9.48
C CYS A 171 -8.72 3.90 -7.99
N HIS A 172 -7.82 4.60 -7.30
CA HIS A 172 -8.06 5.04 -5.94
C HIS A 172 -8.96 6.28 -5.96
N VAL A 173 -10.19 6.13 -5.45
CA VAL A 173 -11.22 7.18 -5.47
C VAL A 173 -11.43 7.79 -4.10
N SER A 174 -12.04 8.98 -4.08
CA SER A 174 -12.41 9.66 -2.85
C SER A 174 -13.66 9.04 -2.21
N GLY A 175 -13.62 8.83 -0.89
CA GLY A 175 -14.80 8.57 -0.06
C GLY A 175 -15.27 9.80 0.72
N ALA A 176 -14.89 11.02 0.30
CA ALA A 176 -15.24 12.24 1.00
C ALA A 176 -16.76 12.45 1.05
N GLY A 177 -17.26 12.95 2.18
CA GLY A 177 -18.70 13.05 2.45
C GLY A 177 -19.38 11.74 2.87
N GLY A 178 -18.67 10.61 2.79
CA GLY A 178 -19.15 9.28 3.18
C GLY A 178 -18.53 8.20 2.29
N VAL A 179 -18.07 7.09 2.88
CA VAL A 179 -17.36 6.03 2.12
C VAL A 179 -18.19 5.43 0.99
N TRP A 180 -19.53 5.48 1.07
CA TRP A 180 -20.42 5.03 0.00
C TRP A 180 -20.35 5.90 -1.27
N ASN A 181 -19.86 7.15 -1.18
CA ASN A 181 -19.66 8.00 -2.36
C ASN A 181 -18.54 7.48 -3.28
N ALA A 182 -17.69 6.56 -2.79
CA ALA A 182 -16.66 5.93 -3.60
C ALA A 182 -17.23 5.18 -4.81
N PHE A 183 -18.44 4.62 -4.71
CA PHE A 183 -19.08 3.92 -5.83
C PHE A 183 -19.43 4.84 -6.99
N GLU A 184 -20.01 6.01 -6.71
CA GLU A 184 -20.32 7.03 -7.73
C GLU A 184 -19.03 7.58 -8.35
N ASN A 185 -18.01 7.89 -7.54
CA ASN A 185 -16.72 8.34 -8.04
C ASN A 185 -16.03 7.28 -8.93
N ALA A 186 -16.12 6.00 -8.56
CA ALA A 186 -15.61 4.90 -9.38
C ALA A 186 -16.35 4.79 -10.72
N GLU A 187 -17.68 4.97 -10.73
CA GLU A 187 -18.49 4.97 -11.96
C GLU A 187 -18.14 6.15 -12.89
N GLU A 188 -17.89 7.34 -12.33
CA GLU A 188 -17.42 8.51 -13.08
C GLU A 188 -16.06 8.23 -13.73
N CYS A 189 -15.17 7.54 -13.01
CA CYS A 189 -13.89 7.08 -13.54
C CYS A 189 -14.01 5.94 -14.56
N LYS A 190 -15.21 5.35 -14.76
CA LYS A 190 -15.41 4.11 -15.54
C LYS A 190 -14.61 2.92 -14.99
N ALA A 191 -14.39 2.92 -13.68
CA ALA A 191 -13.62 1.92 -12.97
C ALA A 191 -14.42 0.63 -12.76
N LYS A 192 -13.74 -0.53 -12.90
CA LYS A 192 -14.31 -1.87 -12.67
C LYS A 192 -13.90 -2.47 -11.32
N SER A 193 -13.01 -1.79 -10.62
CA SER A 193 -12.52 -2.03 -9.26
C SER A 193 -12.16 -0.67 -8.66
N PHE A 194 -11.96 -0.56 -7.35
CA PHE A 194 -11.45 0.69 -6.79
C PHE A 194 -10.76 0.49 -5.45
N ALA A 195 -9.90 1.44 -5.10
CA ALA A 195 -9.37 1.61 -3.76
C ALA A 195 -9.95 2.89 -3.12
N LEU A 196 -9.90 2.94 -1.80
CA LEU A 196 -10.29 4.11 -1.01
C LEU A 196 -9.62 4.10 0.36
N PHE A 197 -9.56 5.25 1.02
CA PHE A 197 -9.35 5.32 2.46
C PHE A 197 -10.70 5.19 3.18
N LEU A 198 -10.81 4.28 4.17
CA LEU A 198 -12.03 4.11 4.97
C LEU A 198 -12.19 5.16 6.07
N ARG A 199 -11.14 5.95 6.31
CA ARG A 199 -11.07 7.02 7.31
C ARG A 199 -10.04 8.07 6.88
N ASN A 200 -9.94 9.18 7.61
CA ASN A 200 -8.92 10.19 7.36
C ASN A 200 -7.51 9.63 7.61
N GLN A 201 -6.72 9.51 6.54
CA GLN A 201 -5.38 8.95 6.54
C GLN A 201 -4.33 9.81 7.24
N ARG A 202 -4.67 11.03 7.66
CA ARG A 202 -3.77 11.97 8.35
C ARG A 202 -3.93 11.96 9.88
N GLN A 203 -4.82 11.13 10.41
CA GLN A 203 -5.14 11.12 11.84
C GLN A 203 -4.98 9.72 12.44
N TRP A 204 -4.51 9.66 13.69
CA TRP A 204 -4.43 8.41 14.45
C TRP A 204 -5.81 7.93 14.89
N VAL A 205 -6.64 8.86 15.38
CA VAL A 205 -7.98 8.56 15.88
C VAL A 205 -8.99 8.83 14.78
N ALA A 206 -9.89 7.87 14.54
CA ALA A 206 -11.04 8.06 13.66
C ALA A 206 -12.34 7.89 14.44
N LYS A 207 -13.40 8.55 13.99
CA LYS A 207 -14.74 8.31 14.53
C LYS A 207 -15.16 6.86 14.22
N PRO A 208 -15.78 6.13 15.16
CA PRO A 208 -16.32 4.80 14.89
C PRO A 208 -17.20 4.81 13.63
N LEU A 209 -17.14 3.74 12.84
CA LEU A 209 -18.06 3.56 11.72
C LEU A 209 -19.48 3.45 12.27
N ASP A 210 -20.41 4.28 11.84
CA ASP A 210 -21.81 4.20 12.31
C ASP A 210 -22.64 3.25 11.43
N ASP A 211 -23.78 2.78 11.95
CA ASP A 211 -24.63 1.81 11.24
C ASP A 211 -25.32 2.39 10.00
N ASP A 212 -25.63 3.69 10.00
CA ASP A 212 -26.21 4.37 8.84
C ASP A 212 -25.23 4.37 7.66
N THR A 213 -23.94 4.61 7.93
CA THR A 213 -22.86 4.47 6.94
C THR A 213 -22.80 3.05 6.36
N VAL A 214 -22.94 2.01 7.19
CA VAL A 214 -22.95 0.61 6.73
C VAL A 214 -24.16 0.31 5.84
N VAL A 215 -25.34 0.83 6.18
CA VAL A 215 -26.56 0.68 5.37
C VAL A 215 -26.39 1.36 4.01
N LYS A 216 -25.88 2.60 3.99
CA LYS A 216 -25.60 3.33 2.73
C LYS A 216 -24.57 2.62 1.87
N TRP A 217 -23.50 2.10 2.47
CA TRP A 217 -22.50 1.30 1.77
C TRP A 217 -23.11 0.08 1.08
N LYS A 218 -23.87 -0.73 1.82
CA LYS A 218 -24.53 -1.93 1.28
C LYS A 218 -25.49 -1.59 0.13
N LYS A 219 -26.21 -0.47 0.24
CA LYS A 219 -27.10 0.01 -0.81
C LYS A 219 -26.32 0.46 -2.06
N ALA A 220 -25.17 1.10 -1.89
CA ALA A 220 -24.36 1.62 -2.99
C ALA A 220 -23.55 0.54 -3.74
N MET A 221 -23.25 -0.60 -3.11
CA MET A 221 -22.37 -1.63 -3.66
C MET A 221 -22.85 -2.25 -4.99
N ASN A 222 -24.15 -2.21 -5.29
CA ASN A 222 -24.76 -2.51 -6.59
C ASN A 222 -24.10 -3.71 -7.34
N ASP A 223 -24.08 -4.88 -6.69
CA ASP A 223 -23.51 -6.14 -7.18
C ASP A 223 -22.00 -6.18 -7.49
N LEU A 224 -21.23 -5.13 -7.20
CA LEU A 224 -19.78 -5.18 -7.33
C LEU A 224 -19.21 -6.26 -6.39
N PRO A 225 -18.47 -7.26 -6.91
CA PRO A 225 -17.83 -8.26 -6.07
C PRO A 225 -16.90 -7.61 -5.03
N PRO A 226 -17.07 -7.86 -3.73
CA PRO A 226 -16.31 -7.17 -2.67
C PRO A 226 -14.79 -7.27 -2.79
N HIS A 227 -14.27 -8.35 -3.40
CA HIS A 227 -12.84 -8.56 -3.60
C HIS A 227 -12.20 -7.58 -4.58
N LEU A 228 -13.00 -6.85 -5.37
CA LEU A 228 -12.57 -5.79 -6.29
C LEU A 228 -12.51 -4.41 -5.61
N ILE A 229 -12.80 -4.35 -4.31
CA ILE A 229 -12.62 -3.17 -3.48
C ILE A 229 -11.36 -3.42 -2.63
N LEU A 230 -10.36 -2.56 -2.78
CA LEU A 230 -9.07 -2.71 -2.10
C LEU A 230 -8.76 -1.46 -1.27
N PRO A 231 -9.33 -1.31 -0.06
CA PRO A 231 -9.06 -0.16 0.77
C PRO A 231 -7.59 -0.09 1.19
N HIS A 232 -7.10 1.13 1.33
CA HIS A 232 -5.70 1.40 1.64
C HIS A 232 -5.52 1.95 3.06
N GLY A 233 -4.48 1.48 3.75
CA GLY A 233 -4.09 1.97 5.07
C GLY A 233 -3.41 3.34 5.05
N SER A 234 -3.46 4.03 6.19
CA SER A 234 -2.78 5.32 6.37
C SER A 234 -1.25 5.17 6.32
N TYR A 235 -0.58 6.14 5.68
CA TYR A 235 0.88 6.27 5.69
C TYR A 235 1.48 6.59 7.07
N LEU A 236 0.66 6.88 8.08
CA LEU A 236 1.12 7.01 9.48
C LEU A 236 1.51 5.65 10.07
N MET A 237 0.92 4.57 9.57
CA MET A 237 1.09 3.23 10.11
C MET A 237 2.49 2.69 9.84
N ASN A 238 3.14 2.18 10.89
CA ASN A 238 4.39 1.43 10.78
C ASN A 238 4.31 0.21 11.73
N LEU A 239 3.87 -0.93 11.19
CA LEU A 239 3.66 -2.17 11.95
C LEU A 239 4.97 -2.88 12.34
N GLY A 240 6.10 -2.39 11.81
CA GLY A 240 7.46 -2.80 12.18
C GLY A 240 8.21 -1.73 12.98
N SER A 241 7.51 -0.73 13.51
CA SER A 241 8.16 0.41 14.16
C SER A 241 9.00 -0.03 15.36
N PRO A 242 10.27 0.40 15.45
CA PRO A 242 11.11 0.21 16.63
C PRO A 242 10.74 1.18 17.78
N VAL A 243 9.79 2.09 17.55
CA VAL A 243 9.27 3.03 18.55
C VAL A 243 7.98 2.46 19.14
N PRO A 244 7.95 2.06 20.43
CA PRO A 244 6.81 1.36 21.04
C PRO A 244 5.47 2.09 20.88
N GLU A 245 5.44 3.40 21.10
CA GLU A 245 4.21 4.19 20.97
C GLU A 245 3.65 4.18 19.55
N THR A 246 4.52 4.34 18.54
CA THR A 246 4.12 4.26 17.12
C THR A 246 3.65 2.86 16.76
N LEU A 247 4.31 1.82 17.29
CA LEU A 247 3.95 0.43 17.06
C LEU A 247 2.56 0.12 17.62
N GLU A 248 2.28 0.54 18.86
CA GLU A 248 0.99 0.37 19.52
C GLU A 248 -0.13 1.11 18.76
N LYS A 249 0.09 2.38 18.41
CA LYS A 249 -0.86 3.15 17.59
C LYS A 249 -1.10 2.53 16.22
N SER A 250 -0.06 1.97 15.59
CA SER A 250 -0.16 1.29 14.30
C SER A 250 -0.98 -0.01 14.39
N ARG A 251 -0.78 -0.79 15.46
CA ARG A 251 -1.57 -2.02 15.73
C ARG A 251 -3.04 -1.69 15.99
N GLY A 252 -3.32 -0.67 16.81
CA GLY A 252 -4.68 -0.21 17.06
C GLY A 252 -5.37 0.27 15.78
N MET A 253 -4.65 1.03 14.94
CA MET A 253 -5.17 1.46 13.65
C MET A 253 -5.46 0.30 12.71
N LEU A 254 -4.55 -0.67 12.57
CA LEU A 254 -4.79 -1.86 11.74
C LEU A 254 -6.02 -2.62 12.23
N LEU A 255 -6.16 -2.81 13.56
CA LEU A 255 -7.32 -3.47 14.13
C LEU A 255 -8.63 -2.76 13.75
N GLU A 256 -8.70 -1.45 13.93
CA GLU A 256 -9.89 -0.66 13.59
C GLU A 256 -10.22 -0.71 12.10
N GLU A 257 -9.22 -0.64 11.23
CA GLU A 257 -9.41 -0.69 9.78
C GLU A 257 -9.92 -2.07 9.33
N ILE A 258 -9.37 -3.16 9.88
CA ILE A 258 -9.85 -4.50 9.62
C ILE A 258 -11.29 -4.68 10.10
N GLN A 259 -11.65 -4.17 11.28
CA GLN A 259 -13.03 -4.19 11.78
C GLN A 259 -13.99 -3.37 10.91
N ARG A 260 -13.52 -2.28 10.28
CA ARG A 260 -14.31 -1.55 9.27
C ARG A 260 -14.55 -2.41 8.05
N CYS A 261 -13.50 -3.07 7.52
CA CYS A 261 -13.63 -4.00 6.41
C CYS A 261 -14.65 -5.10 6.72
N GLU A 262 -14.61 -5.71 7.91
CA GLU A 262 -15.59 -6.72 8.34
C GLU A 262 -17.03 -6.19 8.27
N ARG A 263 -17.29 -4.99 8.81
CA ARG A 263 -18.63 -4.39 8.84
C ARG A 263 -19.13 -3.97 7.46
N LEU A 264 -18.21 -3.57 6.58
CA LEU A 264 -18.51 -3.20 5.19
C LEU A 264 -18.54 -4.43 4.26
N GLY A 265 -18.17 -5.61 4.75
CA GLY A 265 -18.12 -6.85 3.95
C GLY A 265 -16.96 -6.88 2.95
N ILE A 266 -15.91 -6.10 3.18
CA ILE A 266 -14.73 -6.03 2.31
C ILE A 266 -13.72 -7.09 2.77
N PRO A 267 -13.28 -8.01 1.88
CA PRO A 267 -12.42 -9.13 2.27
C PRO A 267 -10.93 -8.78 2.31
N HIS A 268 -10.51 -7.61 1.84
CA HIS A 268 -9.12 -7.22 1.67
C HIS A 268 -8.83 -5.89 2.36
N PHE A 269 -7.63 -5.71 2.89
CA PHE A 269 -7.14 -4.43 3.37
C PHE A 269 -5.66 -4.27 3.05
N ASN A 270 -5.33 -3.32 2.18
CA ASN A 270 -3.98 -3.07 1.68
C ASN A 270 -3.20 -2.09 2.55
N PHE A 271 -1.92 -2.35 2.80
CA PHE A 271 -1.05 -1.43 3.49
C PHE A 271 0.43 -1.66 3.21
N HIS A 272 1.21 -0.59 3.39
CA HIS A 272 2.67 -0.66 3.38
C HIS A 272 3.16 -1.39 4.65
N PRO A 273 4.06 -2.40 4.54
CA PRO A 273 4.43 -3.24 5.68
C PRO A 273 5.00 -2.47 6.88
N GLY A 274 5.94 -1.57 6.64
CA GLY A 274 6.58 -0.77 7.69
C GLY A 274 7.99 -0.31 7.32
N SER A 275 8.73 0.17 8.32
CA SER A 275 10.09 0.70 8.18
C SER A 275 10.92 0.45 9.42
N THR A 276 12.19 0.06 9.23
CA THR A 276 13.15 -0.15 10.33
C THR A 276 13.58 1.17 10.99
N LEU A 277 13.32 2.31 10.33
CA LEU A 277 13.82 3.64 10.69
C LEU A 277 15.36 3.70 10.86
N GLY A 278 16.08 2.70 10.33
CA GLY A 278 17.52 2.54 10.55
C GLY A 278 17.89 2.23 12.01
N LYS A 279 16.94 1.73 12.82
CA LYS A 279 17.13 1.44 14.26
C LYS A 279 17.07 -0.04 14.66
N ILE A 280 16.49 -0.89 13.83
CA ILE A 280 16.49 -2.36 14.00
C ILE A 280 16.88 -3.08 12.70
N SER A 281 17.17 -4.38 12.80
CA SER A 281 17.44 -5.22 11.62
C SER A 281 16.21 -5.37 10.73
N ARG A 282 16.41 -5.62 9.42
CA ARG A 282 15.30 -5.92 8.50
C ARG A 282 14.54 -7.18 8.93
N LEU A 283 15.26 -8.19 9.44
CA LEU A 283 14.67 -9.41 9.98
C LEU A 283 13.79 -9.16 11.22
N GLU A 284 14.27 -8.38 12.20
CA GLU A 284 13.45 -7.99 13.35
C GLU A 284 12.20 -7.21 12.91
N CYS A 285 12.34 -6.31 11.94
CA CYS A 285 11.21 -5.54 11.43
C CYS A 285 10.17 -6.45 10.79
N CYS A 286 10.58 -7.40 9.92
CA CYS A 286 9.68 -8.38 9.32
C CYS A 286 8.94 -9.22 10.37
N LYS A 287 9.65 -9.68 11.41
CA LYS A 287 9.04 -10.42 12.53
C LYS A 287 8.05 -9.57 13.31
N THR A 288 8.37 -8.30 13.54
CA THR A 288 7.50 -7.35 14.24
C THR A 288 6.22 -7.06 13.46
N ILE A 289 6.32 -6.93 12.13
CA ILE A 289 5.18 -6.77 11.23
C ILE A 289 4.28 -8.00 11.29
N ALA A 290 4.87 -9.21 11.18
CA ALA A 290 4.12 -10.45 11.27
C ALA A 290 3.41 -10.61 12.62
N GLU A 291 4.06 -10.25 13.72
CA GLU A 291 3.46 -10.26 15.05
C GLU A 291 2.28 -9.27 15.16
N SER A 292 2.43 -8.06 14.61
CA SER A 292 1.34 -7.09 14.55
C SER A 292 0.13 -7.62 13.79
N ILE A 293 0.35 -8.34 12.68
CA ILE A 293 -0.72 -9.01 11.91
C ILE A 293 -1.36 -10.13 12.74
N ASN A 294 -0.55 -10.97 13.41
CA ASN A 294 -1.06 -12.05 14.26
C ASN A 294 -1.97 -11.54 15.39
N ILE A 295 -1.59 -10.45 16.06
CA ILE A 295 -2.38 -9.81 17.12
C ILE A 295 -3.74 -9.34 16.60
N VAL A 296 -3.78 -8.74 15.41
CA VAL A 296 -5.04 -8.30 14.78
C VAL A 296 -5.87 -9.50 14.33
N HIS A 297 -5.23 -10.53 13.77
CA HIS A 297 -5.88 -11.76 13.37
C HIS A 297 -6.55 -12.48 14.55
N GLU A 298 -5.98 -12.44 15.75
CA GLU A 298 -6.58 -13.04 16.95
C GLU A 298 -7.88 -12.33 17.39
N GLN A 299 -8.11 -11.10 16.92
CA GLN A 299 -9.25 -10.25 17.31
C GLN A 299 -10.26 -10.01 16.17
N THR A 300 -10.01 -10.57 14.99
CA THR A 300 -10.79 -10.32 13.75
C THR A 300 -10.91 -11.61 12.93
N LYS A 301 -11.77 -11.60 11.91
CA LYS A 301 -12.13 -12.74 11.07
C LYS A 301 -12.28 -12.31 9.62
N GLY A 302 -12.02 -13.23 8.69
CA GLY A 302 -12.40 -13.12 7.28
C GLY A 302 -11.58 -12.17 6.41
N VAL A 303 -11.15 -11.01 6.93
CA VAL A 303 -10.38 -10.02 6.16
C VAL A 303 -8.92 -10.47 6.01
N ILE A 304 -8.39 -10.32 4.80
CA ILE A 304 -7.00 -10.61 4.44
C ILE A 304 -6.19 -9.32 4.55
N CYS A 305 -5.15 -9.33 5.38
CA CYS A 305 -4.12 -8.30 5.42
C CYS A 305 -3.25 -8.39 4.15
N VAL A 306 -3.33 -7.39 3.28
CA VAL A 306 -2.61 -7.35 2.00
C VAL A 306 -1.38 -6.46 2.14
N LEU A 307 -0.20 -7.06 2.07
CA LEU A 307 1.09 -6.39 2.14
C LEU A 307 1.46 -5.84 0.77
N GLU A 308 1.63 -4.53 0.65
CA GLU A 308 2.11 -3.95 -0.60
C GLU A 308 3.65 -4.02 -0.69
N ASN A 309 4.20 -4.33 -1.88
CA ASN A 309 5.64 -4.17 -2.08
C ASN A 309 6.02 -2.68 -2.10
N MET A 310 7.23 -2.38 -1.64
CA MET A 310 7.73 -1.01 -1.51
C MET A 310 8.86 -0.71 -2.50
N SER A 311 9.28 0.55 -2.58
CA SER A 311 10.32 1.01 -3.51
C SER A 311 11.76 0.88 -3.00
N CYS A 312 11.99 0.25 -1.84
CA CYS A 312 13.26 0.30 -1.10
C CYS A 312 13.69 1.72 -0.67
N GLN A 313 12.80 2.72 -0.75
CA GLN A 313 13.12 4.08 -0.34
C GLN A 313 13.42 4.14 1.16
N GLY A 314 14.57 4.73 1.51
CA GLY A 314 15.00 4.90 2.90
C GLY A 314 15.16 3.57 3.63
N PHE A 315 14.32 3.34 4.63
CA PHE A 315 14.36 2.14 5.50
C PHE A 315 13.07 1.31 5.43
N THR A 316 12.28 1.49 4.36
CA THR A 316 11.04 0.73 4.14
C THR A 316 11.32 -0.76 4.00
N ILE A 317 10.35 -1.58 4.44
CA ILE A 317 10.32 -3.04 4.28
C ILE A 317 9.29 -3.40 3.22
N GLY A 318 9.60 -4.39 2.41
CA GLY A 318 8.71 -4.95 1.38
C GLY A 318 9.15 -4.63 -0.05
N GLY A 319 10.27 -3.92 -0.25
CA GLY A 319 10.81 -3.74 -1.60
C GLY A 319 11.60 -4.94 -2.11
N ASP A 320 12.13 -5.76 -1.18
CA ASP A 320 12.59 -7.11 -1.51
C ASP A 320 11.42 -8.08 -1.40
N PHE A 321 11.14 -8.90 -2.41
CA PHE A 321 10.16 -9.98 -2.26
C PHE A 321 10.54 -10.96 -1.14
N HIS A 322 11.83 -11.08 -0.79
CA HIS A 322 12.29 -11.88 0.35
C HIS A 322 11.79 -11.34 1.70
N GLU A 323 11.53 -10.04 1.81
CA GLU A 323 10.98 -9.43 3.01
C GLU A 323 9.48 -9.71 3.16
N LEU A 324 8.73 -9.60 2.06
CA LEU A 324 7.32 -10.00 2.03
C LEU A 324 7.18 -11.48 2.41
N ARG A 325 8.03 -12.32 1.82
CA ARG A 325 8.16 -13.73 2.16
C ARG A 325 8.45 -13.93 3.65
N CYS A 326 9.46 -13.25 4.20
CA CYS A 326 9.82 -13.36 5.62
C CYS A 326 8.64 -13.00 6.54
N ILE A 327 7.86 -11.97 6.20
CA ILE A 327 6.65 -11.59 6.96
C ILE A 327 5.63 -12.74 6.89
N ILE A 328 5.29 -13.21 5.68
CA ILE A 328 4.28 -14.26 5.49
C ILE A 328 4.66 -15.58 6.19
N GLU A 329 5.95 -15.94 6.21
CA GLU A 329 6.43 -17.11 6.96
C GLU A 329 6.05 -17.06 8.44
N HIS A 330 6.18 -15.88 9.05
CA HIS A 330 5.93 -15.65 10.48
C HIS A 330 4.47 -15.30 10.81
N VAL A 331 3.63 -15.04 9.80
CA VAL A 331 2.18 -14.96 10.00
C VAL A 331 1.62 -16.37 10.26
N LYS A 332 0.88 -16.54 11.36
CA LYS A 332 0.29 -17.82 11.79
C LYS A 332 -0.80 -18.26 10.82
N ASP A 333 -1.78 -17.38 10.56
CA ASP A 333 -2.91 -17.64 9.67
C ASP A 333 -2.60 -17.15 8.25
N LYS A 334 -1.95 -18.03 7.46
CA LYS A 334 -1.57 -17.75 6.08
C LYS A 334 -2.77 -17.65 5.13
N ALA A 335 -3.96 -18.04 5.55
CA ALA A 335 -5.19 -17.83 4.78
C ALA A 335 -5.72 -16.39 4.87
N ARG A 336 -5.13 -15.55 5.74
CA ARG A 336 -5.52 -14.14 5.92
C ARG A 336 -4.38 -13.15 5.70
N VAL A 337 -3.33 -13.54 4.98
CA VAL A 337 -2.29 -12.62 4.49
C VAL A 337 -2.15 -12.75 2.99
N GLY A 338 -1.99 -11.64 2.29
CA GLY A 338 -1.77 -11.57 0.85
C GLY A 338 -0.80 -10.46 0.50
N VAL A 339 -0.62 -10.24 -0.80
CA VAL A 339 0.29 -9.24 -1.35
C VAL A 339 -0.41 -8.41 -2.43
N CYS A 340 -0.19 -7.09 -2.42
CA CYS A 340 -0.46 -6.20 -3.55
C CYS A 340 0.85 -5.91 -4.26
N LEU A 341 0.85 -6.02 -5.59
CA LEU A 341 1.99 -5.63 -6.41
C LEU A 341 1.80 -4.23 -6.97
N ASP A 342 2.54 -3.25 -6.46
CA ASP A 342 2.69 -1.93 -7.07
C ASP A 342 3.82 -1.93 -8.11
N THR A 343 3.47 -1.54 -9.34
CA THR A 343 4.38 -1.54 -10.49
C THR A 343 5.45 -0.45 -10.41
N CYS A 344 5.13 0.73 -9.88
CA CYS A 344 6.11 1.80 -9.68
C CYS A 344 7.11 1.40 -8.58
N HIS A 345 6.62 0.87 -7.46
CA HIS A 345 7.44 0.38 -6.36
C HIS A 345 8.36 -0.75 -6.81
N ALA A 346 7.84 -1.74 -7.54
CA ALA A 346 8.66 -2.83 -8.05
C ALA A 346 9.76 -2.31 -9.00
N HIS A 347 9.41 -1.39 -9.90
CA HIS A 347 10.38 -0.75 -10.80
C HIS A 347 11.47 0.00 -10.02
N ALA A 348 11.06 0.86 -9.09
CA ALA A 348 11.98 1.61 -8.24
C ALA A 348 12.86 0.70 -7.37
N ALA A 349 12.36 -0.47 -6.92
CA ALA A 349 13.09 -1.46 -6.13
C ALA A 349 14.12 -2.27 -6.93
N GLY A 350 14.08 -2.21 -8.26
CA GLY A 350 15.04 -2.88 -9.16
C GLY A 350 14.45 -3.94 -10.08
N TYR A 351 13.15 -4.19 -10.04
CA TYR A 351 12.48 -5.09 -10.99
C TYR A 351 12.15 -4.32 -12.28
N ASP A 352 12.85 -4.57 -13.39
CA ASP A 352 12.65 -3.79 -14.61
C ASP A 352 11.34 -4.13 -15.36
N LEU A 353 10.24 -3.50 -14.99
CA LEU A 353 8.94 -3.63 -15.68
C LEU A 353 8.92 -2.95 -17.08
N GLY A 354 9.94 -2.15 -17.42
CA GLY A 354 10.03 -1.44 -18.71
C GLY A 354 10.42 -2.37 -19.87
N THR A 355 11.09 -3.49 -19.59
CA THR A 355 11.53 -4.47 -20.59
C THR A 355 10.76 -5.81 -20.47
N GLU A 356 10.69 -6.58 -21.56
CA GLU A 356 10.07 -7.92 -21.53
C GLU A 356 10.85 -8.85 -20.59
N ALA A 357 12.18 -8.88 -20.68
CA ALA A 357 13.02 -9.75 -19.86
C ALA A 357 12.88 -9.41 -18.37
N GLY A 358 12.94 -8.13 -18.00
CA GLY A 358 12.78 -7.70 -16.62
C GLY A 358 11.39 -8.01 -16.05
N PHE A 359 10.33 -7.82 -16.84
CA PHE A 359 8.98 -8.20 -16.43
C PHE A 359 8.86 -9.71 -16.19
N GLN A 360 9.35 -10.55 -17.11
CA GLN A 360 9.34 -12.01 -16.93
C GLN A 360 10.15 -12.45 -15.71
N ASN A 361 11.31 -11.84 -15.47
CA ASN A 361 12.13 -12.13 -14.29
C ASN A 361 11.39 -11.77 -12.99
N MET A 362 10.71 -10.62 -12.95
CA MET A 362 9.90 -10.23 -11.80
C MET A 362 8.77 -11.24 -11.52
N LEU A 363 8.05 -11.69 -12.56
CA LEU A 363 7.01 -12.72 -12.41
C LEU A 363 7.60 -14.06 -11.90
N CYS A 364 8.76 -14.49 -12.43
CA CYS A 364 9.46 -15.67 -11.92
C CYS A 364 9.82 -15.52 -10.44
N ASP A 365 10.42 -14.39 -10.07
CA ASP A 365 10.86 -14.12 -8.70
C ASP A 365 9.67 -14.08 -7.74
N PHE A 366 8.57 -13.42 -8.14
CA PHE A 366 7.36 -13.38 -7.34
C PHE A 366 6.83 -14.80 -7.07
N GLU A 367 6.68 -15.64 -8.09
CA GLU A 367 6.20 -17.01 -7.92
C GLU A 367 7.16 -17.85 -7.07
N LYS A 368 8.46 -17.74 -7.33
CA LYS A 368 9.49 -18.52 -6.64
C LYS A 368 9.58 -18.16 -5.15
N ILE A 369 9.50 -16.87 -4.82
CA ILE A 369 9.77 -16.35 -3.48
C ILE A 369 8.47 -16.27 -2.66
N VAL A 370 7.42 -15.65 -3.23
CA VAL A 370 6.15 -15.37 -2.55
C VAL A 370 5.08 -16.40 -2.93
N GLY A 371 4.86 -16.61 -4.23
CA GLY A 371 3.85 -17.50 -4.78
C GLY A 371 2.53 -16.79 -5.16
N TRP A 372 2.00 -17.11 -6.34
CA TRP A 372 0.77 -16.52 -6.89
C TRP A 372 -0.45 -16.65 -5.97
N GLN A 373 -0.49 -17.68 -5.12
CA GLN A 373 -1.58 -17.89 -4.17
C GLN A 373 -1.73 -16.75 -3.17
N PHE A 374 -0.72 -15.88 -3.00
CA PHE A 374 -0.79 -14.71 -2.10
C PHE A 374 -1.19 -13.41 -2.81
N LEU A 375 -1.16 -13.33 -4.14
CA LEU A 375 -1.46 -12.09 -4.87
C LEU A 375 -2.95 -11.71 -4.76
N ARG A 376 -3.26 -10.50 -4.25
CA ARG A 376 -4.64 -10.04 -3.99
C ARG A 376 -5.02 -8.72 -4.67
N GLY A 377 -4.06 -8.04 -5.26
CA GLY A 377 -4.28 -6.81 -6.01
C GLY A 377 -3.02 -6.37 -6.74
N VAL A 378 -3.18 -5.42 -7.65
CA VAL A 378 -2.06 -4.79 -8.35
C VAL A 378 -2.31 -3.29 -8.37
N HIS A 379 -1.38 -2.50 -7.87
CA HIS A 379 -1.37 -1.06 -8.13
C HIS A 379 -0.58 -0.82 -9.42
N ILE A 380 -1.20 -0.14 -10.38
CA ILE A 380 -0.70 -0.03 -11.75
C ILE A 380 -0.25 1.40 -12.02
N ASN A 381 0.87 1.77 -11.40
CA ASN A 381 1.45 3.10 -11.46
C ASN A 381 2.68 3.13 -12.37
N ASP A 382 2.76 4.10 -13.29
CA ASP A 382 4.02 4.34 -14.03
C ASP A 382 5.04 4.97 -13.08
N SER A 383 6.32 4.94 -13.43
CA SER A 383 7.39 5.46 -12.57
C SER A 383 8.03 6.70 -13.19
N LYS A 384 8.16 7.79 -12.42
CA LYS A 384 9.04 8.91 -12.81
C LYS A 384 10.52 8.50 -12.78
N GLY A 385 10.85 7.62 -11.85
CA GLY A 385 12.19 7.12 -11.58
C GLY A 385 12.64 6.01 -12.52
N HIS A 386 13.95 5.84 -12.65
CA HIS A 386 14.57 4.72 -13.37
C HIS A 386 14.54 3.44 -12.52
N VAL A 387 14.69 2.28 -13.16
CA VAL A 387 14.79 1.01 -12.44
C VAL A 387 15.88 1.06 -11.36
N GLY A 388 15.54 0.66 -10.15
CA GLY A 388 16.49 0.56 -9.02
C GLY A 388 16.94 1.90 -8.42
N ASP A 389 16.27 3.02 -8.73
CA ASP A 389 16.61 4.33 -8.15
C ASP A 389 16.00 4.57 -6.77
N HIS A 390 15.15 3.65 -6.30
CA HIS A 390 14.42 3.72 -5.04
C HIS A 390 13.55 4.97 -4.88
N LEU A 391 13.07 5.53 -6.00
CA LEU A 391 12.21 6.70 -6.02
C LEU A 391 10.73 6.31 -6.07
N ASP A 392 10.06 6.45 -4.93
CA ASP A 392 8.61 6.38 -4.84
C ASP A 392 7.96 7.67 -5.42
N ARG A 393 7.83 7.71 -6.75
CA ARG A 393 7.19 8.81 -7.47
C ARG A 393 6.42 8.26 -8.67
N HIS A 394 5.11 8.13 -8.48
CA HIS A 394 4.21 7.72 -9.53
C HIS A 394 4.19 8.73 -10.69
N GLU A 395 3.96 8.20 -11.88
CA GLU A 395 3.68 8.93 -13.12
C GLU A 395 2.42 8.37 -13.77
N ASN A 396 1.81 9.19 -14.62
CA ASN A 396 0.68 8.80 -15.45
C ASN A 396 1.09 7.72 -16.46
N ILE A 397 0.14 6.85 -16.82
CA ILE A 397 0.33 5.69 -17.67
C ILE A 397 0.98 6.06 -19.01
N GLY A 398 2.16 5.47 -19.26
CA GLY A 398 2.91 5.64 -20.50
C GLY A 398 3.74 6.91 -20.58
N ARG A 399 3.79 7.72 -19.51
CA ARG A 399 4.59 8.95 -19.41
C ARG A 399 5.85 8.78 -18.57
N GLY A 400 5.99 7.65 -17.89
CA GLY A 400 7.14 7.33 -17.06
C GLY A 400 8.14 6.39 -17.73
N LYS A 401 8.98 5.75 -16.90
CA LYS A 401 10.06 4.85 -17.30
C LYS A 401 9.62 3.40 -17.49
N ILE A 402 8.46 3.00 -16.96
CA ILE A 402 7.85 1.70 -17.31
C ILE A 402 7.27 1.80 -18.71
N GLY A 403 6.55 2.90 -18.99
CA GLY A 403 6.09 3.26 -20.32
C GLY A 403 4.98 2.34 -20.87
N LYS A 404 4.45 2.73 -22.03
CA LYS A 404 3.26 2.11 -22.62
C LYS A 404 3.44 0.62 -22.95
N GLU A 405 4.65 0.24 -23.36
CA GLU A 405 4.99 -1.15 -23.63
C GLU A 405 4.94 -2.01 -22.37
N GLY A 406 5.47 -1.50 -21.25
CA GLY A 406 5.39 -2.17 -19.94
C GLY A 406 3.95 -2.40 -19.53
N PHE A 407 3.11 -1.36 -19.64
CA PHE A 407 1.69 -1.50 -19.35
C PHE A 407 0.94 -2.44 -20.28
N ARG A 408 1.33 -2.56 -21.56
CA ARG A 408 0.76 -3.59 -22.44
C ARG A 408 1.02 -4.98 -21.89
N ARG A 409 2.22 -5.28 -21.38
CA ARG A 409 2.53 -6.57 -20.74
C ARG A 409 1.74 -6.77 -19.45
N ILE A 410 1.67 -5.75 -18.61
CA ILE A 410 0.95 -5.80 -17.33
C ILE A 410 -0.53 -6.13 -17.54
N VAL A 411 -1.23 -5.40 -18.41
CA VAL A 411 -2.68 -5.63 -18.62
C VAL A 411 -3.02 -6.89 -19.42
N ASN A 412 -2.02 -7.59 -19.93
CA ASN A 412 -2.16 -8.90 -20.58
C ASN A 412 -1.57 -10.05 -19.74
N CYS A 413 -1.13 -9.78 -18.51
CA CYS A 413 -0.62 -10.81 -17.61
C CYS A 413 -1.77 -11.68 -17.08
N GLU A 414 -1.70 -12.98 -17.33
CA GLU A 414 -2.77 -13.91 -16.93
C GLU A 414 -2.94 -14.01 -15.42
N HIS A 415 -1.86 -13.79 -14.66
CA HIS A 415 -1.87 -13.81 -13.20
C HIS A 415 -2.61 -12.62 -12.57
N PHE A 416 -2.89 -11.57 -13.35
CA PHE A 416 -3.56 -10.37 -12.89
C PHE A 416 -5.07 -10.37 -13.22
N ARG A 417 -5.57 -11.41 -13.89
CA ARG A 417 -7.01 -11.58 -14.12
C ARG A 417 -7.74 -11.76 -12.79
N ASP A 418 -8.96 -11.23 -12.73
CA ASP A 418 -9.87 -11.30 -11.58
C ASP A 418 -9.36 -10.61 -10.29
N LEU A 419 -8.29 -9.81 -10.40
CA LEU A 419 -7.77 -8.97 -9.33
C LEU A 419 -8.18 -7.51 -9.52
N PRO A 420 -8.30 -6.72 -8.44
CA PRO A 420 -8.36 -5.27 -8.55
C PRO A 420 -7.02 -4.73 -9.09
N LEU A 421 -7.07 -4.04 -10.24
CA LEU A 421 -5.95 -3.30 -10.81
C LEU A 421 -6.20 -1.80 -10.58
N ILE A 422 -5.51 -1.19 -9.63
CA ILE A 422 -5.82 0.15 -9.12
C ILE A 422 -4.79 1.17 -9.58
N LEU A 423 -5.23 2.23 -10.25
CA LEU A 423 -4.44 3.43 -10.51
C LEU A 423 -4.33 4.32 -9.26
N GLU A 424 -3.12 4.76 -8.95
CA GLU A 424 -2.80 5.79 -7.95
C GLU A 424 -1.87 6.85 -8.57
N THR A 425 -2.06 7.09 -9.87
CA THR A 425 -1.30 8.06 -10.66
C THR A 425 -1.58 9.49 -10.19
N PRO A 426 -0.75 10.48 -10.57
CA PRO A 426 -0.87 11.86 -10.10
C PRO A 426 -2.14 12.62 -10.53
N TRP A 427 -3.04 12.03 -11.33
CA TRP A 427 -4.33 12.66 -11.63
C TRP A 427 -5.16 12.83 -10.36
N THR A 428 -5.84 13.97 -10.27
CA THR A 428 -6.72 14.30 -9.14
C THR A 428 -8.19 14.42 -9.53
N SER A 429 -8.51 14.22 -10.82
CA SER A 429 -9.87 14.30 -11.34
C SER A 429 -10.35 12.94 -11.86
N ASN A 430 -11.65 12.67 -11.72
CA ASN A 430 -12.25 11.43 -12.17
C ASN A 430 -12.11 11.26 -13.70
N GLU A 431 -12.15 12.37 -14.47
CA GLU A 431 -11.91 12.35 -15.92
C GLU A 431 -10.47 12.01 -16.28
N GLY A 432 -9.51 12.38 -15.44
CA GLY A 432 -8.10 12.00 -15.58
C GLY A 432 -7.94 10.49 -15.49
N TYR A 433 -8.46 9.88 -14.42
CA TYR A 433 -8.46 8.43 -14.25
C TYR A 433 -9.24 7.71 -15.36
N ALA A 434 -10.40 8.22 -15.78
CA ALA A 434 -11.17 7.64 -16.87
C ALA A 434 -10.38 7.57 -18.19
N LYS A 435 -9.54 8.58 -18.47
CA LYS A 435 -8.65 8.57 -19.65
C LYS A 435 -7.59 7.47 -19.54
N GLU A 436 -7.00 7.28 -18.37
CA GLU A 436 -5.97 6.26 -18.16
C GLU A 436 -6.53 4.84 -18.17
N ILE A 437 -7.70 4.63 -17.54
CA ILE A 437 -8.44 3.37 -17.63
C ILE A 437 -8.69 3.03 -19.09
N LYS A 438 -9.16 3.98 -19.89
CA LYS A 438 -9.36 3.78 -21.34
C LYS A 438 -8.06 3.47 -22.09
N ILE A 439 -6.94 4.09 -21.72
CA ILE A 439 -5.62 3.77 -22.30
C ILE A 439 -5.26 2.32 -22.01
N LEU A 440 -5.36 1.89 -20.76
CA LEU A 440 -5.03 0.53 -20.34
C LEU A 440 -5.94 -0.50 -21.00
N GLU A 441 -7.23 -0.26 -21.04
CA GLU A 441 -8.19 -1.13 -21.74
C GLU A 441 -7.88 -1.25 -23.23
N SER A 442 -7.40 -0.16 -23.87
CA SER A 442 -7.01 -0.19 -25.27
C SER A 442 -5.77 -1.03 -25.57
N LEU A 443 -5.02 -1.43 -24.54
CA LEU A 443 -3.83 -2.28 -24.64
C LEU A 443 -4.14 -3.77 -24.39
N ILE A 444 -5.34 -4.09 -23.89
CA ILE A 444 -5.76 -5.49 -23.65
C ILE A 444 -5.94 -6.21 -24.99
N GLY A 445 -5.42 -7.43 -25.08
CA GLY A 445 -5.48 -8.30 -26.26
C GLY A 445 -4.54 -7.91 -27.40
N LYS A 446 -3.56 -7.02 -27.13
CA LYS A 446 -2.60 -6.51 -28.13
C LYS A 446 -1.17 -6.90 -27.85
#